data_AF-A0A7S1Y754-F1
#
_entry.id   AF-A0A7S1Y754-F1
#
_cell.length_a   1.000
_cell.length_b   1.000
_cell.length_c   1.000
_cell.angle_alpha   90.00
_cell.angle_beta   90.00
_cell.angle_gamma   90.00
#
_symmetry.space_group_name_H-M   'P 1'
#
loop_
_entity.id
_entity.type
_entity.pdbx_description
1 polymer ?
#
loop_
_entity_poly.entity_id
_entity_poly.type
_entity_poly.pdbx_seq_one_letter_code
_entity_poly.pdbx_strand_id
1 'polypeptide(L)'
;VQSDAFDRAGKIRRGIRGFFGHTRFATTSKATFEGTHPHQWTPPQLRRVYLEESMNSPTPRITTLRVESYISHNGDFDFFRVNDKYYDLHSIQLWLERATGSPMPAAVDSAAI
;
A
#
# COMPACT_ATOMS: atom_id res chain seq x y z
N VAL A 1 -15.67 7.82 23.10
CA VAL A 1 -16.91 7.53 22.34
C VAL A 1 -16.50 6.80 21.07
N GLN A 2 -16.69 5.49 21.08
CA GLN A 2 -16.31 4.56 20.01
C GLN A 2 -17.47 4.56 19.01
N SER A 3 -17.26 5.01 17.77
CA SER A 3 -18.34 5.04 16.76
C SER A 3 -17.94 4.30 15.49
N ASP A 4 -18.40 3.05 15.40
CA ASP A 4 -19.27 2.53 14.33
C ASP A 4 -18.86 2.64 12.86
N ALA A 5 -17.57 2.60 12.53
CA ALA A 5 -17.14 2.45 11.13
C ALA A 5 -17.50 1.07 10.54
N PHE A 6 -17.71 0.03 11.38
CA PHE A 6 -17.89 -1.35 10.93
C PHE A 6 -19.19 -1.96 11.47
N ASP A 7 -19.85 -2.80 10.68
CA ASP A 7 -20.94 -3.64 11.17
C ASP A 7 -20.42 -4.86 11.97
N ARG A 8 -21.33 -5.62 12.58
CA ARG A 8 -20.98 -6.82 13.37
C ARG A 8 -20.31 -7.92 12.54
N ALA A 9 -20.33 -7.82 11.21
CA ALA A 9 -19.65 -8.72 10.28
C ALA A 9 -18.33 -8.15 9.75
N GLY A 10 -17.88 -6.99 10.26
CA GLY A 10 -16.62 -6.35 9.89
C GLY A 10 -16.65 -5.56 8.58
N LYS A 11 -17.83 -5.30 7.99
CA LYS A 11 -17.97 -4.47 6.77
C LYS A 11 -18.05 -2.99 7.10
N ILE A 12 -17.44 -2.15 6.27
CA ILE A 12 -17.47 -0.69 6.44
C ILE A 12 -18.91 -0.19 6.25
N ARG A 13 -19.50 0.42 7.27
CA ARG A 13 -20.79 1.10 7.18
C ARG A 13 -20.61 2.38 6.34
N ARG A 14 -21.33 2.49 5.23
CA ARG A 14 -21.25 3.63 4.28
C ARG A 14 -19.87 3.83 3.62
N GLY A 15 -19.02 2.81 3.58
CA GLY A 15 -17.73 2.87 2.89
C GLY A 15 -17.90 2.85 1.38
N ILE A 16 -17.25 3.77 0.68
CA ILE A 16 -17.09 3.68 -0.78
C ILE A 16 -16.13 2.51 -1.05
N ARG A 17 -16.60 1.49 -1.78
CA ARG A 17 -15.73 0.43 -2.27
C ARG A 17 -15.04 0.98 -3.53
N GLY A 18 -13.82 1.47 -3.38
CA GLY A 18 -13.00 1.87 -4.52
C GLY A 18 -12.63 0.63 -5.34
N PHE A 19 -12.83 0.70 -6.65
CA PHE A 19 -12.25 -0.27 -7.57
C PHE A 19 -10.93 0.30 -8.08
N PHE A 20 -9.84 -0.38 -7.76
CA PHE A 20 -8.50 0.01 -8.17
C PHE A 20 -8.01 -1.02 -9.18
N GLY A 21 -7.68 -0.56 -10.37
CA GLY A 21 -7.10 -1.37 -11.43
C GLY A 21 -5.86 -0.68 -11.97
N HIS A 22 -4.95 -1.46 -12.54
CA HIS A 22 -3.71 -0.94 -13.11
C HIS A 22 -3.41 -1.66 -14.43
N THR A 23 -3.25 -0.88 -15.50
CA THR A 23 -2.86 -1.41 -16.81
C THR A 23 -1.34 -1.43 -16.89
N ARG A 24 -0.74 -2.62 -16.79
CA ARG A 24 0.71 -2.81 -16.91
C ARG A 24 1.15 -2.85 -18.37
N PHE A 25 2.21 -2.13 -18.70
CA PHE A 25 2.96 -2.28 -19.95
C PHE A 25 4.18 -3.18 -19.70
N ALA A 26 4.08 -4.45 -20.07
CA ALA A 26 5.13 -5.42 -19.82
C ALA A 26 6.28 -5.29 -20.82
N THR A 27 7.52 -5.39 -20.34
CA THR A 27 8.75 -5.50 -21.16
C THR A 27 8.96 -6.90 -21.74
N THR A 28 8.13 -7.87 -21.30
CA THR A 28 8.13 -9.27 -21.74
C THR A 28 6.74 -9.70 -22.22
N SER A 29 6.69 -10.64 -23.17
CA SER A 29 5.43 -11.21 -23.69
C SER A 29 4.76 -12.20 -22.73
N LYS A 30 5.39 -12.55 -21.60
CA LYS A 30 4.84 -13.50 -20.63
C LYS A 30 3.83 -12.82 -19.68
N ALA A 31 2.55 -13.14 -19.85
CA ALA A 31 1.52 -12.77 -18.89
C ALA A 31 1.50 -13.74 -17.70
N THR A 32 1.60 -13.23 -16.48
CA THR A 32 1.48 -14.00 -15.23
C THR A 32 0.66 -13.21 -14.22
N PHE A 33 -0.05 -13.90 -13.32
CA PHE A 33 -0.79 -13.24 -12.23
C PHE A 33 0.13 -12.47 -11.30
N GLU A 34 1.32 -13.00 -11.01
CA GLU A 34 2.32 -12.32 -10.17
C GLU A 34 2.75 -10.99 -10.80
N GLY A 35 2.96 -10.95 -12.12
CA GLY A 35 3.27 -9.72 -12.84
C GLY A 35 2.08 -8.79 -13.08
N THR A 36 0.92 -8.99 -12.46
CA THR A 36 -0.22 -8.04 -12.52
C THR A 36 -0.29 -7.16 -11.30
N HIS A 37 -0.92 -5.99 -11.44
CA HIS A 37 -1.10 -5.00 -10.36
C HIS A 37 -2.59 -4.67 -10.22
N PRO A 38 -3.03 -4.12 -9.08
CA PRO A 38 -2.23 -3.79 -7.88
C PRO A 38 -1.96 -5.01 -6.99
N HIS A 39 -0.81 -5.00 -6.29
CA HIS A 39 -0.51 -5.95 -5.23
C HIS A 39 -0.94 -5.41 -3.88
N GLN A 40 -1.65 -6.22 -3.10
CA GLN A 40 -1.94 -5.90 -1.70
C GLN A 40 -0.73 -6.27 -0.85
N TRP A 41 -0.03 -5.27 -0.31
CA TRP A 41 1.15 -5.50 0.52
C TRP A 41 0.78 -5.79 1.98
N THR A 42 -0.21 -5.06 2.50
CA THR A 42 -0.69 -5.28 3.87
C THR A 42 -2.16 -5.67 3.86
N PRO A 43 -2.59 -6.68 4.63
CA PRO A 43 -4.00 -6.88 4.85
C PRO A 43 -4.60 -5.67 5.57
N PRO A 44 -5.92 -5.49 5.53
CA PRO A 44 -6.54 -4.37 6.21
C PRO A 44 -6.33 -4.40 7.71
N GLN A 45 -5.81 -3.32 8.28
CA GLN A 45 -5.48 -3.20 9.69
C GLN A 45 -5.99 -1.89 10.27
N LEU A 46 -6.46 -1.92 11.53
CA LEU A 46 -6.81 -0.69 12.24
C LEU A 46 -5.53 0.05 12.65
N ARG A 47 -5.35 1.27 12.14
CA ARG A 47 -4.20 2.12 12.41
C ARG A 47 -4.66 3.48 12.93
N ARG A 48 -3.86 4.05 13.83
CA ARG A 48 -4.02 5.43 14.29
C ARG A 48 -3.51 6.35 13.19
N VAL A 49 -4.38 7.20 12.66
CA VAL A 49 -4.10 8.15 11.59
C VAL A 49 -4.20 9.56 12.13
N TYR A 50 -3.27 10.41 11.72
CA TYR A 50 -3.26 11.84 11.99
C TYR A 50 -3.80 12.54 10.76
N LEU A 51 -4.98 13.13 10.89
CA LEU A 51 -5.63 13.88 9.81
C LEU A 51 -5.27 15.35 9.96
N GLU A 52 -4.79 15.95 8.87
CA GLU A 52 -4.59 17.39 8.80
C GLU A 52 -5.95 18.07 8.59
N GLU A 53 -6.39 18.87 9.57
CA GLU A 53 -7.67 19.57 9.53
C GLU A 53 -7.48 21.04 9.11
N SER A 54 -7.29 21.26 7.81
CA SER A 54 -7.14 22.58 7.18
C SER A 54 -5.95 23.42 7.68
N MET A 55 -5.55 24.41 6.88
CA MET A 55 -4.43 25.32 7.18
C MET A 55 -4.59 26.12 8.50
N ASN A 56 -5.76 26.09 9.14
CA ASN A 56 -6.08 26.92 10.31
C ASN A 56 -6.15 26.15 11.65
N SER A 57 -5.94 24.83 11.66
CA SER A 57 -5.88 24.06 12.91
C SER A 57 -4.45 23.59 13.18
N PRO A 58 -3.79 24.05 14.25
CA PRO A 58 -2.41 23.68 14.56
C PRO A 58 -2.27 22.24 15.08
N THR A 59 -3.39 21.56 15.39
CA THR A 59 -3.37 20.21 15.95
C THR A 59 -3.99 19.21 14.98
N PRO A 60 -3.23 18.20 14.51
CA PRO A 60 -3.80 17.16 13.67
C PRO A 60 -4.79 16.34 14.48
N ARG A 61 -5.95 16.08 13.90
CA ARG A 61 -6.96 15.24 14.54
C ARG A 61 -6.53 13.79 14.47
N ILE A 62 -6.55 13.12 15.61
CA ILE A 62 -6.22 11.71 15.72
C ILE A 62 -7.50 10.89 15.57
N THR A 63 -7.49 9.91 14.68
CA THR A 63 -8.58 8.93 14.52
C THR A 63 -8.03 7.53 14.27
N THR A 64 -8.87 6.51 14.39
CA THR A 64 -8.52 5.13 14.04
C THR A 64 -9.25 4.74 12.77
N LEU A 65 -8.50 4.41 11.72
CA LEU A 65 -9.05 3.99 10.42
C LEU A 65 -8.52 2.60 10.05
N ARG A 66 -9.29 1.87 9.24
CA ARG A 66 -8.81 0.65 8.59
C ARG A 66 -8.00 1.07 7.37
N VAL A 67 -6.72 0.71 7.38
CA VAL A 67 -5.75 1.04 6.35
C VAL A 67 -5.23 -0.26 5.75
N GLU A 68 -5.10 -0.26 4.44
CA GLU A 68 -4.42 -1.28 3.66
C GLU A 68 -3.56 -0.58 2.61
N SER A 69 -2.39 -1.15 2.33
CA SER A 69 -1.46 -0.63 1.35
C SER A 69 -1.53 -1.50 0.10
N TYR A 70 -1.83 -0.84 -1.01
CA TYR A 70 -1.69 -1.40 -2.35
C TYR A 70 -0.53 -0.73 -3.05
N ILE A 71 0.20 -1.53 -3.82
CA ILE A 71 1.42 -1.15 -4.50
C ILE A 71 1.19 -1.38 -6.00
N SER A 72 1.55 -0.39 -6.82
CA SER A 72 1.33 -0.41 -8.26
C SER A 72 2.30 0.53 -8.97
N HIS A 73 2.92 0.05 -10.04
CA HIS A 73 3.88 0.83 -10.80
C HIS A 73 3.91 0.48 -12.28
N ASN A 74 4.47 1.38 -13.09
CA ASN A 74 4.66 1.19 -14.52
C ASN A 74 6.15 1.11 -14.86
N GLY A 75 6.63 -0.08 -15.24
CA GLY A 75 7.99 -0.30 -15.75
C GLY A 75 8.91 -0.94 -14.72
N ASP A 76 10.05 -1.47 -15.15
CA ASP A 76 10.92 -2.23 -14.26
C ASP A 76 11.80 -1.24 -13.47
N PHE A 77 11.79 -1.30 -12.13
CA PHE A 77 12.57 -0.42 -11.26
C PHE A 77 13.74 -1.19 -10.67
N ASP A 78 14.94 -0.91 -11.17
CA ASP A 78 16.15 -1.61 -10.73
C ASP A 78 16.76 -0.99 -9.47
N PHE A 79 16.66 0.34 -9.31
CA PHE A 79 17.34 1.09 -8.25
C PHE A 79 16.54 2.26 -7.68
N PHE A 80 16.76 2.51 -6.39
CA PHE A 80 16.13 3.57 -5.61
C PHE A 80 17.17 4.46 -4.97
N ARG A 81 17.02 5.78 -5.09
CA ARG A 81 17.86 6.74 -4.38
C ARG A 81 17.18 7.16 -3.08
N VAL A 82 17.74 6.72 -1.95
CA VAL A 82 17.28 7.09 -0.60
C VAL A 82 18.46 7.69 0.15
N ASN A 83 18.32 8.93 0.64
CA ASN A 83 19.37 9.63 1.37
C ASN A 83 20.73 9.59 0.65
N ASP A 84 20.72 9.97 -0.64
CA ASP A 84 21.88 9.99 -1.53
C ASP A 84 22.61 8.66 -1.76
N LYS A 85 21.99 7.53 -1.39
CA LYS A 85 22.48 6.19 -1.65
C LYS A 85 21.54 5.43 -2.56
N TYR A 86 22.11 4.62 -3.44
CA TYR A 86 21.35 3.73 -4.32
C TYR A 86 21.14 2.38 -3.63
N TYR A 87 19.91 1.90 -3.69
CA TYR A 87 19.48 0.58 -3.20
C TYR A 87 18.85 -0.18 -4.36
N ASP A 88 19.17 -1.46 -4.50
CA ASP A 88 18.51 -2.31 -5.48
C ASP A 88 17.07 -2.65 -5.05
N LEU A 89 16.29 -3.15 -6.01
CA LEU A 89 14.94 -3.66 -5.78
C LEU A 89 14.86 -4.64 -4.60
N HIS A 90 15.82 -5.57 -4.51
CA HIS A 90 15.81 -6.61 -3.47
C HIS A 90 15.94 -6.02 -2.06
N SER A 91 16.79 -4.99 -1.91
CA SER A 91 16.97 -4.27 -0.66
C SER A 91 15.67 -3.56 -0.24
N ILE A 92 14.95 -2.98 -1.21
CA ILE A 92 13.65 -2.34 -0.95
C ILE A 92 12.59 -3.38 -0.60
N GLN A 93 12.53 -4.51 -1.29
CA GLN A 93 11.63 -5.62 -0.97
C GLN A 93 11.79 -6.09 0.47
N LEU A 94 13.03 -6.39 0.90
CA LEU A 94 13.32 -6.80 2.27
C LEU A 94 13.02 -5.70 3.29
N TRP A 95 13.25 -4.43 2.93
CA TRP A 95 12.91 -3.31 3.79
C TRP A 95 11.40 -3.19 3.97
N LEU A 96 10.60 -3.33 2.90
CA LEU A 96 9.14 -3.24 2.95
C LEU A 96 8.55 -4.30 3.87
N GLU A 97 9.05 -5.54 3.85
CA GLU A 97 8.58 -6.58 4.77
C GLU A 97 8.78 -6.18 6.24
N ARG A 98 9.92 -5.58 6.55
CA ARG A 98 10.25 -5.09 7.90
C ARG A 98 9.44 -3.85 8.27
N ALA A 99 9.26 -2.93 7.32
CA ALA A 99 8.57 -1.67 7.54
C ALA A 99 7.06 -1.87 7.75
N THR A 100 6.46 -2.83 7.03
CA THR A 100 5.02 -3.09 7.13
C THR A 100 4.67 -4.24 8.06
N GLY A 101 5.64 -5.11 8.38
CA GLY A 101 5.42 -6.34 9.14
C GLY A 101 4.55 -7.36 8.39
N SER A 102 4.51 -7.27 7.06
CA SER A 102 3.77 -8.19 6.18
C SER A 102 4.75 -8.81 5.16
N PRO A 103 4.66 -10.11 4.89
CA PRO A 103 5.52 -10.77 3.92
C PRO A 103 5.27 -10.22 2.51
N MET A 104 6.30 -10.25 1.68
CA MET A 104 6.22 -9.85 0.28
C MET A 104 5.18 -10.72 -0.45
N PRO A 105 4.21 -10.11 -1.17
CA PRO A 105 3.10 -10.85 -1.75
C PRO A 105 3.49 -11.67 -2.99
N ALA A 106 4.53 -11.26 -3.72
CA ALA A 106 5.15 -12.04 -4.80
C ALA A 106 6.61 -11.64 -4.99
N ALA A 107 7.45 -12.56 -5.51
CA ALA A 107 8.88 -12.31 -5.68
C ALA A 107 9.24 -11.51 -6.94
N VAL A 108 8.25 -10.98 -7.65
CA VAL A 108 8.43 -10.16 -8.84
C VAL A 108 8.65 -8.68 -8.46
N ASP A 109 9.36 -7.97 -9.31
CA ASP A 109 9.50 -6.50 -9.26
C ASP A 109 8.17 -5.77 -9.13
N SER A 110 7.15 -6.29 -9.82
CA SER A 110 5.75 -5.91 -9.75
C SER A 110 5.18 -5.79 -8.33
N ALA A 111 5.64 -6.63 -7.39
CA ALA A 111 5.04 -6.71 -6.06
C ALA A 111 5.44 -5.57 -5.12
N ALA A 112 6.61 -4.97 -5.36
CA ALA A 112 7.28 -4.15 -4.37
C ALA A 112 7.25 -2.65 -4.67
N ILE A 113 6.64 -2.23 -5.79
CA ILE A 113 6.72 -0.87 -6.31
C ILE A 113 5.37 -0.34 -6.81
#